data_AF-A0A922XBB7-F1
#
_entry.id   AF-A0A922XBB7-F1
#
_cell.length_a   1.000
_cell.length_b   1.000
_cell.length_c   1.000
_cell.angle_alpha   90.00
_cell.angle_beta   90.00
_cell.angle_gamma   90.00
#
_symmetry.space_group_name_H-M   'P 1'
#
loop_
_entity.id
_entity.type
_entity.pdbx_description
1 polymer ?
#
loop_
_entity_poly.entity_id
_entity_poly.type
_entity_poly.pdbx_seq_one_letter_code
_entity_poly.pdbx_strand_id
1 'polypeptide(L)'
;EDGDTGNWNAEFDAISIVGSHHVWVDHNSFTDAPLTDDTLPVENGKPRQCHDGALDIREASDYVTVSYNHFALHTKNTLVGASDKAVDDAGRLRVTFSNNLFEYIAGRAPRVRFGQVHLFNNYHVGDRKHPAYRHGYSVGVAKQARIVSHANAFEIAGARACTDAVRAFATGADAGSFADSGSLLNGAPLAPCGRDAPAWTVPYPFTALPAGAVPAHVRAHAGAGKLHIQ
;
A
#
# COMPACT_ATOMS: atom_id res chain seq x y z
N GLU A 1 -11.21 8.23 -5.94
CA GLU A 1 -12.66 8.09 -5.70
C GLU A 1 -13.16 9.48 -5.37
N ASP A 2 -14.18 9.90 -6.10
CA ASP A 2 -14.78 11.20 -5.93
C ASP A 2 -15.73 11.13 -4.73
N GLY A 3 -15.55 12.04 -3.78
CA GLY A 3 -16.53 12.23 -2.71
C GLY A 3 -17.74 13.02 -3.21
N ASP A 4 -18.69 13.27 -2.32
CA ASP A 4 -19.94 14.01 -2.63
C ASP A 4 -19.73 15.44 -3.17
N THR A 5 -18.50 15.95 -3.09
CA THR A 5 -18.09 17.28 -3.57
C THR A 5 -17.20 17.23 -4.81
N GLY A 6 -17.06 16.05 -5.43
CA GLY A 6 -16.14 15.79 -6.54
C GLY A 6 -14.67 15.78 -6.11
N ASN A 7 -13.80 15.30 -7.00
CA ASN A 7 -12.35 15.47 -6.94
C ASN A 7 -11.79 15.62 -8.36
N TRP A 8 -10.60 16.18 -8.49
CA TRP A 8 -9.81 16.08 -9.71
C TRP A 8 -9.14 14.71 -9.76
N ASN A 9 -9.10 14.10 -10.94
CA ASN A 9 -8.41 12.84 -11.19
C ASN A 9 -7.43 13.04 -12.35
N ALA A 10 -6.25 12.44 -12.22
CA ALA A 10 -5.26 12.31 -13.27
C ALA A 10 -5.19 10.84 -13.71
N GLU A 11 -4.54 10.58 -14.84
CA GLU A 11 -4.47 9.23 -15.45
C GLU A 11 -3.11 8.54 -15.21
N PHE A 12 -2.05 9.31 -14.96
CA PHE A 12 -0.71 8.77 -15.04
C PHE A 12 -0.19 8.26 -13.70
N ASP A 13 0.19 6.99 -13.71
CA ASP A 13 1.01 6.38 -12.68
C ASP A 13 2.50 6.42 -13.08
N ALA A 14 3.41 6.32 -12.11
CA ALA A 14 4.82 6.12 -12.46
C ALA A 14 5.06 4.73 -13.08
N ILE A 15 4.40 3.69 -12.58
CA ILE A 15 4.33 2.36 -13.20
C ILE A 15 2.89 1.83 -13.15
N SER A 16 2.35 1.42 -14.30
CA SER A 16 1.08 0.68 -14.37
C SER A 16 1.34 -0.75 -14.87
N ILE A 17 1.07 -1.75 -14.03
CA ILE A 17 1.09 -3.17 -14.38
C ILE A 17 -0.34 -3.57 -14.76
N VAL A 18 -0.56 -3.78 -16.06
CA VAL A 18 -1.89 -4.00 -16.65
C VAL A 18 -1.89 -5.30 -17.45
N GLY A 19 -2.81 -6.23 -17.18
CA GLY A 19 -2.90 -7.50 -17.92
C GLY A 19 -1.64 -8.35 -17.90
N SER A 20 -0.74 -8.12 -16.93
CA SER A 20 0.64 -8.62 -16.98
C SER A 20 0.91 -9.61 -15.86
N HIS A 21 1.84 -10.54 -16.09
CA HIS A 21 2.21 -11.51 -15.07
C HIS A 21 3.71 -11.72 -14.93
N HIS A 22 4.15 -12.15 -13.74
CA HIS A 22 5.57 -12.38 -13.41
C HIS A 22 6.41 -11.11 -13.54
N VAL A 23 6.03 -10.09 -12.77
CA VAL A 23 6.70 -8.78 -12.74
C VAL A 23 7.39 -8.59 -11.40
N TRP A 24 8.62 -8.07 -11.44
CA TRP A 24 9.38 -7.71 -10.25
C TRP A 24 9.76 -6.23 -10.30
N VAL A 25 9.32 -5.47 -9.30
CA VAL A 25 9.67 -4.07 -9.11
C VAL A 25 10.51 -3.96 -7.85
N ASP A 26 11.80 -3.68 -8.01
CA ASP A 26 12.79 -3.78 -6.95
C ASP A 26 13.72 -2.57 -6.88
N HIS A 27 14.01 -2.08 -5.68
CA HIS A 27 14.97 -1.00 -5.43
C HIS A 27 14.73 0.28 -6.26
N ASN A 28 13.47 0.66 -6.47
CA ASN A 28 13.11 1.94 -7.09
C ASN A 28 12.74 2.98 -6.03
N SER A 29 12.81 4.26 -6.42
CA SER A 29 12.31 5.37 -5.62
C SER A 29 11.20 6.11 -6.38
N PHE A 30 10.07 6.33 -5.72
CA PHE A 30 8.88 7.00 -6.26
C PHE A 30 8.53 8.19 -5.38
N THR A 31 8.36 9.38 -5.97
CA THR A 31 7.95 10.57 -5.24
C THR A 31 7.36 11.65 -6.15
N ASP A 32 6.45 12.46 -5.61
CA ASP A 32 5.96 13.66 -6.30
C ASP A 32 6.97 14.81 -6.24
N ALA A 33 7.98 14.74 -5.37
CA ALA A 33 8.98 15.80 -5.27
C ALA A 33 9.73 16.00 -6.60
N PRO A 34 10.00 17.25 -7.01
CA PRO A 34 9.79 18.48 -6.25
C PRO A 34 8.39 19.11 -6.38
N LEU A 35 7.47 18.56 -7.17
CA LEU A 35 6.12 19.09 -7.38
C LEU A 35 5.11 18.36 -6.48
N THR A 36 5.05 18.71 -5.20
CA THR A 36 4.14 18.06 -4.25
C THR A 36 2.71 18.57 -4.35
N ASP A 37 1.74 17.77 -3.89
CA ASP A 37 0.30 18.05 -4.05
C ASP A 37 -0.16 19.39 -3.43
N ASP A 38 0.53 19.89 -2.41
CA ASP A 38 0.27 21.20 -1.77
C ASP A 38 0.72 22.39 -2.61
N THR A 39 1.51 22.16 -3.67
CA THR A 39 1.94 23.19 -4.63
C THR A 39 0.99 23.33 -5.82
N LEU A 40 0.02 22.40 -5.96
CA LEU A 40 -0.92 22.39 -7.08
C LEU A 40 -1.97 23.49 -6.93
N PRO A 41 -2.45 24.07 -8.04
CA PRO A 41 -3.51 25.06 -7.98
C PRO A 41 -4.80 24.44 -7.42
N VAL A 42 -5.57 25.23 -6.67
CA VAL A 42 -6.89 24.83 -6.18
C VAL A 42 -7.96 25.34 -7.14
N GLU A 43 -8.75 24.42 -7.69
CA GLU A 43 -9.87 24.70 -8.59
C GLU A 43 -11.11 23.96 -8.10
N ASN A 44 -12.26 24.64 -8.09
CA ASN A 44 -13.52 24.10 -7.53
C ASN A 44 -13.40 23.65 -6.06
N GLY A 45 -12.55 24.33 -5.28
CA GLY A 45 -12.34 24.02 -3.85
C GLY A 45 -11.52 22.76 -3.58
N LYS A 46 -10.87 22.20 -4.60
CA LYS A 46 -10.03 21.00 -4.51
C LYS A 46 -8.66 21.27 -5.14
N PRO A 47 -7.57 20.69 -4.62
CA PRO A 47 -6.31 20.64 -5.37
C PRO A 47 -6.58 20.02 -6.76
N ARG A 48 -6.10 20.68 -7.81
CA ARG A 48 -6.17 20.17 -9.18
C ARG A 48 -5.14 19.05 -9.34
N GLN A 49 -5.50 17.89 -8.81
CA GLN A 49 -4.67 16.70 -8.71
C GLN A 49 -4.10 16.34 -10.09
N CYS A 50 -2.77 16.27 -10.19
CA CYS A 50 -2.05 15.89 -11.40
C CYS A 50 -1.37 14.53 -11.30
N HIS A 51 -1.37 13.91 -10.11
CA HIS A 51 -0.82 12.59 -9.86
C HIS A 51 -1.94 11.55 -9.69
N ASP A 52 -1.77 10.36 -10.27
CA ASP A 52 -2.57 9.19 -9.92
C ASP A 52 -1.83 8.26 -8.97
N GLY A 53 -1.44 7.06 -9.41
CA GLY A 53 -0.72 6.08 -8.62
C GLY A 53 0.80 6.21 -8.70
N ALA A 54 1.50 5.68 -7.70
CA ALA A 54 2.93 5.44 -7.83
C ALA A 54 3.18 4.13 -8.58
N LEU A 55 2.49 3.06 -8.19
CA LEU A 55 2.59 1.75 -8.80
C LEU A 55 1.24 1.06 -8.72
N ASP A 56 0.49 1.00 -9.82
CA ASP A 56 -0.82 0.34 -9.86
C ASP A 56 -0.75 -1.03 -10.56
N ILE A 57 -1.56 -1.97 -10.07
CA ILE A 57 -1.60 -3.37 -10.53
C ILE A 57 -3.07 -3.72 -10.80
N ARG A 58 -3.45 -3.82 -12.08
CA ARG A 58 -4.85 -3.94 -12.49
C ARG A 58 -5.06 -4.92 -13.64
N GLU A 59 -6.33 -5.13 -13.97
CA GLU A 59 -6.80 -5.91 -15.13
C GLU A 59 -6.22 -7.32 -15.15
N ALA A 60 -6.56 -8.13 -14.15
CA ALA A 60 -6.16 -9.52 -14.01
C ALA A 60 -4.64 -9.77 -13.98
N SER A 61 -3.84 -8.73 -13.71
CA SER A 61 -2.40 -8.88 -13.46
C SER A 61 -2.12 -9.86 -12.33
N ASP A 62 -0.96 -10.52 -12.34
CA ASP A 62 -0.72 -11.68 -11.48
C ASP A 62 0.76 -11.96 -11.20
N TYR A 63 1.06 -12.61 -10.09
CA TYR A 63 2.44 -12.98 -9.72
C TYR A 63 3.40 -11.78 -9.75
N VAL A 64 3.06 -10.74 -9.01
CA VAL A 64 3.88 -9.52 -8.91
C VAL A 64 4.63 -9.48 -7.59
N THR A 65 5.91 -9.12 -7.61
CA THR A 65 6.68 -8.82 -6.40
C THR A 65 7.10 -7.36 -6.43
N VAL A 66 6.82 -6.65 -5.34
CA VAL A 66 7.23 -5.26 -5.10
C VAL A 66 8.12 -5.28 -3.87
N SER A 67 9.43 -5.16 -4.04
CA SER A 67 10.39 -5.30 -2.94
C SER A 67 11.40 -4.16 -2.85
N TYR A 68 11.81 -3.82 -1.63
CA TYR A 68 12.87 -2.83 -1.40
C TYR A 68 12.69 -1.49 -2.13
N ASN A 69 11.46 -1.09 -2.45
CA ASN A 69 11.21 0.22 -3.05
C ASN A 69 11.01 1.27 -1.96
N HIS A 70 11.34 2.52 -2.28
CA HIS A 70 11.02 3.68 -1.45
C HIS A 70 9.94 4.51 -2.13
N PHE A 71 8.76 4.53 -1.52
CA PHE A 71 7.65 5.39 -1.91
C PHE A 71 7.59 6.55 -0.94
N ALA A 72 7.67 7.79 -1.43
CA ALA A 72 7.73 8.98 -0.60
C ALA A 72 6.81 10.09 -1.10
N LEU A 73 6.14 10.80 -0.17
CA LEU A 73 5.40 12.03 -0.46
C LEU A 73 4.42 11.86 -1.64
N HIS A 74 3.38 11.05 -1.43
CA HIS A 74 2.42 10.74 -2.49
C HIS A 74 1.04 10.34 -1.93
N THR A 75 -0.03 10.65 -2.66
CA THR A 75 -1.40 10.48 -2.15
C THR A 75 -1.97 9.08 -2.37
N LYS A 76 -1.90 8.52 -3.58
CA LYS A 76 -2.59 7.26 -3.97
C LYS A 76 -1.61 6.17 -4.37
N ASN A 77 -0.79 5.64 -3.46
CA ASN A 77 0.39 4.86 -3.84
C ASN A 77 0.19 3.64 -4.76
N THR A 78 -0.53 2.61 -4.33
CA THR A 78 -0.67 1.35 -5.06
C THR A 78 -2.07 0.78 -4.93
N LEU A 79 -2.80 0.81 -6.04
CA LEU A 79 -4.05 0.10 -6.22
C LEU A 79 -3.78 -1.30 -6.78
N VAL A 80 -4.32 -2.32 -6.11
CA VAL A 80 -4.34 -3.71 -6.57
C VAL A 80 -5.80 -4.07 -6.87
N GLY A 81 -6.15 -4.09 -8.15
CA GLY A 81 -7.53 -4.24 -8.62
C GLY A 81 -8.29 -2.92 -8.69
N ALA A 82 -8.57 -2.47 -9.91
CA ALA A 82 -9.07 -1.11 -10.18
C ALA A 82 -10.54 -0.90 -9.81
N SER A 83 -11.38 -1.94 -9.92
CA SER A 83 -12.84 -1.79 -9.85
C SER A 83 -13.52 -2.93 -9.11
N ASP A 84 -14.56 -2.62 -8.35
CA ASP A 84 -15.42 -3.62 -7.71
C ASP A 84 -16.27 -4.43 -8.72
N LYS A 85 -16.29 -3.99 -9.98
CA LYS A 85 -16.99 -4.64 -11.11
C LYS A 85 -16.06 -5.49 -11.98
N ALA A 86 -14.75 -5.44 -11.75
CA ALA A 86 -13.76 -6.22 -12.52
C ALA A 86 -13.73 -7.68 -12.02
N VAL A 87 -14.79 -8.45 -12.31
CA VAL A 87 -14.92 -9.83 -11.81
C VAL A 87 -13.80 -10.76 -12.31
N ASP A 88 -13.16 -10.42 -13.43
CA ASP A 88 -12.02 -11.17 -13.98
C ASP A 88 -10.74 -11.06 -13.12
N ASP A 89 -10.70 -10.12 -12.16
CA ASP A 89 -9.64 -10.05 -11.14
C ASP A 89 -9.73 -11.20 -10.11
N ALA A 90 -10.89 -11.89 -10.03
CA ALA A 90 -11.08 -13.01 -9.12
C ALA A 90 -10.12 -14.16 -9.45
N GLY A 91 -9.35 -14.62 -8.45
CA GLY A 91 -8.33 -15.66 -8.63
C GLY A 91 -6.99 -15.15 -9.22
N ARG A 92 -6.88 -13.85 -9.48
CA ARG A 92 -5.67 -13.15 -9.94
C ARG A 92 -5.17 -12.21 -8.85
N LEU A 93 -4.34 -11.23 -9.24
CA LEU A 93 -3.78 -10.20 -8.36
C LEU A 93 -3.03 -10.82 -7.17
N ARG A 94 -2.26 -11.88 -7.42
CA ARG A 94 -1.32 -12.42 -6.43
C ARG A 94 -0.10 -11.53 -6.37
N VAL A 95 0.00 -10.74 -5.31
CA VAL A 95 1.04 -9.73 -5.16
C VAL A 95 1.76 -9.87 -3.82
N THR A 96 3.07 -9.72 -3.83
CA THR A 96 3.90 -9.66 -2.64
C THR A 96 4.50 -8.27 -2.49
N PHE A 97 4.35 -7.65 -1.32
CA PHE A 97 5.07 -6.45 -0.93
C PHE A 97 6.02 -6.79 0.21
N SER A 98 7.32 -6.59 0.00
CA SER A 98 8.32 -6.88 1.02
C SER A 98 9.41 -5.83 1.17
N ASN A 99 9.76 -5.48 2.40
CA ASN A 99 10.90 -4.59 2.68
C ASN A 99 10.80 -3.20 2.02
N ASN A 100 9.60 -2.76 1.65
CA ASN A 100 9.40 -1.43 1.08
C ASN A 100 9.32 -0.37 2.19
N LEU A 101 9.81 0.83 1.88
CA LEU A 101 9.60 2.04 2.67
C LEU A 101 8.42 2.83 2.09
N PHE A 102 7.37 3.03 2.89
CA PHE A 102 6.26 3.93 2.57
C PHE A 102 6.33 5.14 3.49
N GLU A 103 6.88 6.24 3.02
CA GLU A 103 7.19 7.43 3.81
C GLU A 103 6.29 8.61 3.41
N TYR A 104 5.44 9.05 4.34
CA TYR A 104 4.43 10.08 4.11
C TYR A 104 3.52 9.78 2.91
N ILE A 105 3.04 8.53 2.85
CA ILE A 105 2.01 8.09 1.91
C ILE A 105 0.63 8.30 2.54
N ALA A 106 -0.26 9.03 1.84
CA ALA A 106 -1.59 9.33 2.38
C ALA A 106 -2.52 8.10 2.42
N GLY A 107 -2.40 7.23 1.42
CA GLY A 107 -3.23 6.03 1.27
C GLY A 107 -2.71 5.02 0.25
N ARG A 108 -3.36 3.85 0.22
CA ARG A 108 -3.12 2.78 -0.76
C ARG A 108 -1.71 2.18 -0.72
N ALA A 109 -1.24 1.75 0.44
CA ALA A 109 0.04 1.05 0.60
C ALA A 109 -0.11 -0.42 1.06
N PRO A 110 -0.73 -1.33 0.27
CA PRO A 110 -1.56 -1.13 -0.92
C PRO A 110 -3.07 -0.99 -0.58
N ARG A 111 -3.93 -0.65 -1.56
CA ARG A 111 -5.39 -0.91 -1.48
C ARG A 111 -5.76 -2.04 -2.42
N VAL A 112 -6.38 -3.09 -1.88
CA VAL A 112 -6.58 -4.37 -2.57
C VAL A 112 -8.05 -4.66 -2.79
N ARG A 113 -8.37 -5.18 -3.98
CA ARG A 113 -9.59 -5.92 -4.31
C ARG A 113 -9.23 -7.31 -4.82
N PHE A 114 -10.02 -8.33 -4.48
CA PHE A 114 -9.97 -9.74 -4.90
C PHE A 114 -8.67 -10.52 -4.58
N GLY A 115 -7.51 -9.90 -4.76
CA GLY A 115 -6.19 -10.52 -4.76
C GLY A 115 -5.80 -11.19 -3.45
N GLN A 116 -4.93 -12.19 -3.59
CA GLN A 116 -4.17 -12.76 -2.48
C GLN A 116 -2.89 -11.95 -2.34
N VAL A 117 -2.82 -11.09 -1.33
CA VAL A 117 -1.70 -10.16 -1.16
C VAL A 117 -0.93 -10.49 0.11
N HIS A 118 0.37 -10.71 -0.02
CA HIS A 118 1.27 -10.91 1.10
C HIS A 118 2.05 -9.62 1.38
N LEU A 119 1.96 -9.11 2.61
CA LEU A 119 2.70 -7.94 3.08
C LEU A 119 3.67 -8.37 4.17
N PHE A 120 4.97 -8.23 3.99
CA PHE A 120 5.90 -8.52 5.09
C PHE A 120 7.12 -7.61 5.16
N ASN A 121 7.61 -7.34 6.37
CA ASN A 121 8.77 -6.48 6.63
C ASN A 121 8.68 -5.08 5.97
N ASN A 122 7.49 -4.57 5.62
CA ASN A 122 7.36 -3.21 5.11
C ASN A 122 7.38 -2.22 6.27
N TYR A 123 7.91 -1.03 6.01
CA TYR A 123 7.97 0.03 6.98
C TYR A 123 7.17 1.23 6.50
N HIS A 124 6.16 1.60 7.28
CA HIS A 124 5.31 2.74 7.03
C HIS A 124 5.65 3.86 8.00
N VAL A 125 6.00 5.02 7.46
CA VAL A 125 6.25 6.25 8.22
C VAL A 125 5.21 7.26 7.80
N GLY A 126 4.48 7.85 8.73
CA GLY A 126 3.45 8.83 8.36
C GLY A 126 3.04 9.74 9.51
N ASP A 127 2.24 10.75 9.16
CA ASP A 127 1.62 11.63 10.13
C ASP A 127 0.19 11.95 9.70
N ARG A 128 -0.77 11.70 10.60
CA ARG A 128 -2.20 11.99 10.40
C ARG A 128 -2.51 13.49 10.38
N LYS A 129 -1.51 14.35 10.61
CA LYS A 129 -1.55 15.82 10.52
C LYS A 129 -0.56 16.39 9.51
N HIS A 130 0.12 15.55 8.72
CA HIS A 130 1.02 16.02 7.67
C HIS A 130 0.29 17.03 6.75
N PRO A 131 0.91 18.18 6.41
CA PRO A 131 0.22 19.29 5.74
C PRO A 131 -0.22 18.96 4.31
N ALA A 132 0.62 18.23 3.56
CA ALA A 132 0.32 17.80 2.19
C ALA A 132 -0.26 16.36 2.18
N TYR A 133 0.60 15.39 2.47
CA TYR A 133 0.27 13.96 2.48
C TYR A 133 -0.24 13.44 3.84
N ARG A 134 -1.38 13.94 4.29
CA ARG A 134 -2.03 13.47 5.52
C ARG A 134 -2.27 11.96 5.48
N HIS A 135 -1.71 11.22 6.42
CA HIS A 135 -1.95 9.77 6.51
C HIS A 135 -3.42 9.48 6.83
N GLY A 136 -4.10 8.78 5.92
CA GLY A 136 -5.46 8.30 6.10
C GLY A 136 -5.53 6.83 6.50
N TYR A 137 -4.74 5.99 5.83
CA TYR A 137 -4.56 4.56 6.11
C TYR A 137 -3.34 4.05 5.31
N SER A 138 -2.76 2.92 5.71
CA SER A 138 -1.74 2.22 4.90
C SER A 138 -2.41 1.14 4.03
N VAL A 139 -2.94 0.09 4.65
CA VAL A 139 -3.51 -1.06 3.94
C VAL A 139 -5.01 -0.91 3.75
N GLY A 140 -5.48 -0.96 2.50
CA GLY A 140 -6.89 -0.91 2.16
C GLY A 140 -7.45 -2.30 1.86
N VAL A 141 -8.38 -2.76 2.69
CA VAL A 141 -9.10 -4.03 2.56
C VAL A 141 -10.44 -3.75 1.87
N ALA A 142 -10.44 -3.74 0.53
CA ALA A 142 -11.64 -3.50 -0.27
C ALA A 142 -12.30 -4.83 -0.71
N LYS A 143 -13.07 -4.81 -1.79
CA LYS A 143 -13.94 -5.91 -2.19
C LYS A 143 -13.19 -7.23 -2.29
N GLN A 144 -13.60 -8.20 -1.49
CA GLN A 144 -13.09 -9.58 -1.50
C GLN A 144 -11.55 -9.70 -1.45
N ALA A 145 -10.86 -8.68 -0.91
CA ALA A 145 -9.43 -8.73 -0.69
C ALA A 145 -9.06 -9.89 0.25
N ARG A 146 -7.89 -10.50 0.04
CA ARG A 146 -7.39 -11.61 0.87
C ARG A 146 -5.96 -11.32 1.28
N ILE A 147 -5.77 -10.53 2.33
CA ILE A 147 -4.45 -10.02 2.71
C ILE A 147 -3.88 -10.79 3.91
N VAL A 148 -2.65 -11.27 3.76
CA VAL A 148 -1.84 -11.84 4.85
C VAL A 148 -0.70 -10.88 5.13
N SER A 149 -0.52 -10.50 6.40
CA SER A 149 0.48 -9.53 6.86
C SER A 149 1.41 -10.15 7.90
N HIS A 150 2.72 -9.98 7.75
CA HIS A 150 3.73 -10.48 8.68
C HIS A 150 4.78 -9.42 9.01
N ALA A 151 4.94 -9.12 10.30
CA ALA A 151 6.04 -8.30 10.82
C ALA A 151 6.25 -6.98 10.07
N ASN A 152 5.19 -6.24 9.72
CA ASN A 152 5.30 -4.88 9.21
C ASN A 152 5.49 -3.90 10.39
N ALA A 153 6.15 -2.78 10.14
CA ALA A 153 6.30 -1.71 11.12
C ALA A 153 5.51 -0.48 10.66
N PHE A 154 4.57 -0.02 11.48
CA PHE A 154 3.75 1.17 11.24
C PHE A 154 4.14 2.25 12.26
N GLU A 155 4.93 3.23 11.86
CA GLU A 155 5.26 4.42 12.64
C GLU A 155 4.47 5.62 12.11
N ILE A 156 3.23 5.75 12.60
CA ILE A 156 2.27 6.73 12.12
C ILE A 156 1.89 7.64 13.28
N ALA A 157 2.37 8.89 13.23
CA ALA A 157 2.06 9.89 14.24
C ALA A 157 0.55 10.12 14.33
N GLY A 158 0.02 10.00 15.55
CA GLY A 158 -1.41 10.14 15.85
C GLY A 158 -2.26 8.90 15.61
N ALA A 159 -1.71 7.81 15.06
CA ALA A 159 -2.40 6.52 14.97
C ALA A 159 -2.41 5.80 16.34
N ARG A 160 -3.55 5.20 16.69
CA ARG A 160 -3.78 4.58 18.00
C ARG A 160 -4.40 3.19 17.91
N ALA A 161 -5.05 2.86 16.80
CA ALA A 161 -5.71 1.57 16.60
C ALA A 161 -5.31 0.96 15.27
N CYS A 162 -5.51 -0.36 15.09
CA CYS A 162 -5.25 -0.98 13.80
C CYS A 162 -6.04 -0.28 12.66
N THR A 163 -7.26 0.15 12.91
CA THR A 163 -8.10 0.83 11.92
C THR A 163 -7.52 2.16 11.41
N ASP A 164 -6.53 2.73 12.10
CA ASP A 164 -5.77 3.88 11.61
C ASP A 164 -4.74 3.49 10.54
N ALA A 165 -4.23 2.25 10.55
CA ALA A 165 -3.28 1.72 9.58
C ALA A 165 -3.94 0.83 8.52
N VAL A 166 -4.98 0.07 8.88
CA VAL A 166 -5.69 -0.89 8.03
C VAL A 166 -7.15 -0.48 7.94
N ARG A 167 -7.60 -0.05 6.76
CA ARG A 167 -8.96 0.43 6.53
C ARG A 167 -9.74 -0.55 5.66
N ALA A 168 -10.96 -0.84 6.06
CA ALA A 168 -11.88 -1.60 5.23
C ALA A 168 -12.80 -0.72 4.40
N PHE A 169 -13.13 -1.18 3.20
CA PHE A 169 -13.97 -0.47 2.24
C PHE A 169 -15.22 -1.25 1.82
N ALA A 170 -15.36 -2.50 2.26
CA ALA A 170 -16.50 -3.35 1.93
C ALA A 170 -16.98 -4.15 3.14
N THR A 171 -18.25 -4.55 3.10
CA THR A 171 -18.97 -5.31 4.14
C THR A 171 -19.83 -6.41 3.48
N GLY A 172 -20.39 -7.31 4.28
CA GLY A 172 -21.26 -8.38 3.78
C GLY A 172 -20.53 -9.32 2.81
N ALA A 173 -21.20 -9.70 1.72
CA ALA A 173 -20.66 -10.61 0.71
C ALA A 173 -19.44 -10.07 -0.05
N ASP A 174 -19.25 -8.74 -0.05
CA ASP A 174 -18.11 -8.08 -0.66
C ASP A 174 -16.97 -7.83 0.34
N ALA A 175 -17.13 -8.16 1.63
CA ALA A 175 -16.11 -7.92 2.63
C ALA A 175 -14.77 -8.58 2.28
N GLY A 176 -13.68 -7.82 2.40
CA GLY A 176 -12.33 -8.37 2.36
C GLY A 176 -11.89 -8.91 3.72
N SER A 177 -10.85 -9.75 3.69
CA SER A 177 -10.23 -10.44 4.81
C SER A 177 -8.78 -9.96 5.00
N PHE A 178 -8.35 -9.91 6.26
CA PHE A 178 -7.02 -9.45 6.65
C PHE A 178 -6.60 -10.18 7.92
N ALA A 179 -5.45 -10.84 7.88
CA ALA A 179 -4.80 -11.40 9.06
C ALA A 179 -3.39 -10.84 9.20
N ASP A 180 -3.02 -10.48 10.42
CA ASP A 180 -1.68 -10.03 10.76
C ASP A 180 -1.02 -10.97 11.78
N SER A 181 0.28 -11.17 11.65
CA SER A 181 1.11 -11.78 12.67
C SER A 181 2.40 -10.99 12.86
N GLY A 182 2.57 -10.45 14.07
CA GLY A 182 3.83 -9.87 14.53
C GLY A 182 4.12 -8.43 14.08
N SER A 183 3.19 -7.73 13.41
CA SER A 183 3.41 -6.32 13.07
C SER A 183 3.35 -5.41 14.30
N LEU A 184 3.98 -4.24 14.20
CA LEU A 184 3.97 -3.20 15.24
C LEU A 184 3.27 -1.94 14.74
N LEU A 185 2.46 -1.31 15.59
CA LEU A 185 2.00 0.06 15.44
C LEU A 185 2.64 0.93 16.53
N ASN A 186 3.45 1.90 16.13
CA ASN A 186 4.15 2.84 17.01
C ASN A 186 4.92 2.10 18.13
N GLY A 187 5.60 1.01 17.77
CA GLY A 187 6.39 0.18 18.68
C GLY A 187 5.60 -0.83 19.52
N ALA A 188 4.27 -0.80 19.51
CA ALA A 188 3.42 -1.77 20.20
C ALA A 188 2.87 -2.84 19.23
N PRO A 189 2.57 -4.07 19.68
CA PRO A 189 1.92 -5.07 18.84
C PRO A 189 0.64 -4.53 18.17
N LEU A 190 0.49 -4.79 16.87
CA LEU A 190 -0.71 -4.40 16.14
C LEU A 190 -1.91 -5.17 16.68
N ALA A 191 -2.89 -4.45 17.22
CA ALA A 191 -4.13 -5.04 17.70
C ALA A 191 -4.97 -5.63 16.55
N PRO A 192 -5.89 -6.57 16.82
CA PRO A 192 -6.80 -7.09 15.80
C PRO A 192 -7.60 -5.98 15.10
N CYS A 193 -7.73 -6.09 13.78
CA CYS A 193 -8.35 -5.07 12.93
C CYS A 193 -9.86 -5.33 12.69
N GLY A 194 -10.44 -6.31 13.38
CA GLY A 194 -11.85 -6.70 13.23
C GLY A 194 -12.18 -7.26 11.84
N ARG A 195 -11.31 -8.13 11.31
CA ARG A 195 -11.46 -8.78 10.00
C ARG A 195 -11.26 -10.28 10.13
N ASP A 196 -11.93 -11.03 9.27
CA ASP A 196 -11.74 -12.45 9.17
C ASP A 196 -10.35 -12.76 8.58
N ALA A 197 -9.80 -13.90 9.00
CA ALA A 197 -8.58 -14.41 8.40
C ALA A 197 -8.86 -14.89 6.96
N PRO A 198 -7.98 -14.57 6.00
CA PRO A 198 -8.16 -15.02 4.63
C PRO A 198 -7.94 -16.53 4.53
N ALA A 199 -8.75 -17.23 3.72
CA ALA A 199 -8.66 -18.67 3.53
C ALA A 199 -7.56 -19.09 2.52
N TRP A 200 -6.31 -18.69 2.79
CA TRP A 200 -5.12 -19.13 2.05
C TRP A 200 -3.86 -18.96 2.91
N THR A 201 -2.77 -19.57 2.50
CA THR A 201 -1.45 -19.42 3.13
C THR A 201 -0.41 -19.06 2.08
N VAL A 202 0.65 -18.38 2.50
CA VAL A 202 1.74 -17.96 1.60
C VAL A 202 2.40 -19.21 0.99
N PRO A 203 2.38 -19.39 -0.35
CA PRO A 203 2.78 -20.65 -0.99
C PRO A 203 4.28 -20.77 -1.27
N TYR A 204 5.09 -19.88 -0.69
CA TYR A 204 6.54 -19.80 -0.91
C TYR A 204 7.26 -19.52 0.42
N PRO A 205 8.54 -19.90 0.53
CA PRO A 205 9.33 -19.61 1.72
C PRO A 205 9.60 -18.11 1.86
N PHE A 206 9.49 -17.58 3.08
CA PHE A 206 9.89 -16.22 3.41
C PHE A 206 10.45 -16.18 4.84
N THR A 207 11.22 -15.15 5.15
CA THR A 207 11.73 -14.91 6.50
C THR A 207 11.31 -13.52 6.95
N ALA A 208 10.36 -13.49 7.88
CA ALA A 208 10.01 -12.26 8.58
C ALA A 208 11.18 -11.87 9.50
N LEU A 209 11.58 -10.61 9.42
CA LEU A 209 12.46 -10.02 10.42
C LEU A 209 11.67 -9.89 11.73
N PRO A 210 12.34 -9.81 12.88
CA PRO A 210 11.70 -9.24 14.06
C PRO A 210 11.17 -7.85 13.71
N ALA A 211 9.89 -7.58 13.95
CA ALA A 211 9.26 -6.33 13.48
C ALA A 211 9.94 -5.06 14.03
N GLY A 212 10.56 -5.12 15.21
CA GLY A 212 11.37 -4.02 15.74
C GLY A 212 12.67 -3.73 14.97
N ALA A 213 13.17 -4.69 14.18
CA ALA A 213 14.35 -4.51 13.33
C ALA A 213 14.01 -4.00 11.91
N VAL A 214 12.73 -4.07 11.52
CA VAL A 214 12.26 -3.68 10.19
C VAL A 214 12.57 -2.21 9.86
N PRO A 215 12.33 -1.22 10.75
CA PRO A 215 12.65 0.18 10.45
C PRO A 215 14.10 0.40 10.04
N ALA A 216 15.06 -0.13 10.81
CA ALA A 216 16.48 0.02 10.54
C ALA A 216 16.89 -0.70 9.24
N HIS A 217 16.41 -1.93 9.03
CA HIS A 217 16.70 -2.70 7.82
C HIS A 217 16.17 -1.99 6.57
N VAL A 218 14.90 -1.58 6.59
CA VAL A 218 14.26 -0.96 5.42
C VAL A 218 14.91 0.38 5.08
N ARG A 219 15.20 1.25 6.06
CA ARG A 219 15.91 2.52 5.78
C ARG A 219 17.29 2.33 5.16
N ALA A 220 17.98 1.26 5.53
CA ALA A 220 19.30 0.97 5.00
C ALA A 220 19.26 0.50 3.53
N HIS A 221 18.23 -0.28 3.15
CA HIS A 221 18.23 -1.04 1.90
C HIS A 221 17.18 -0.59 0.87
N ALA A 222 16.07 0.02 1.27
CA ALA A 222 15.01 0.37 0.31
C ALA A 222 15.35 1.63 -0.51
N GLY A 223 14.97 1.61 -1.77
CA GLY A 223 15.08 2.73 -2.71
C GLY A 223 16.21 2.58 -3.74
N ALA A 224 16.19 3.49 -4.70
CA ALA A 224 17.22 3.58 -5.73
C ALA A 224 18.60 3.90 -5.11
N GLY A 225 19.66 3.36 -5.72
CA GLY A 225 21.05 3.60 -5.31
C GLY A 225 21.50 2.83 -4.06
N LYS A 226 20.71 1.86 -3.59
CA LYS A 226 21.05 1.00 -2.44
C LYS A 226 21.66 -0.35 -2.82
N LEU A 227 21.71 -0.65 -4.11
CA LEU A 227 22.40 -1.81 -4.65
C LEU A 227 23.87 -1.47 -4.90
N HIS A 228 24.76 -2.35 -4.45
CA HIS A 228 26.18 -2.31 -4.82
C HIS A 228 26.44 -3.43 -5.82
N ILE A 229 27.04 -3.08 -6.96
CA ILE A 229 27.61 -4.07 -7.87
C ILE A 229 28.95 -4.48 -7.28
N GLN A 230 29.13 -5.78 -7.03
CA GLN A 230 30.42 -6.36 -6.67
C GLN A 230 31.30 -6.51 -7.91
#